data_AF-A0A957LSA7-F1
#
_entry.id   AF-A0A957LSA7-F1
#
_cell.length_a   1.000
_cell.length_b   1.000
_cell.length_c   1.000
_cell.angle_alpha   90.00
_cell.angle_beta   90.00
_cell.angle_gamma   90.00
#
_symmetry.space_group_name_H-M   'P 1'
#
loop_
_entity.id
_entity.type
_entity.pdbx_description
1 polymer ?
#
loop_
_entity_poly.entity_id
_entity_poly.type
_entity_poly.pdbx_seq_one_letter_code
_entity_poly.pdbx_strand_id
1 'polypeptide(L)'
;TTQVYTVTLTRAGDATLSTLEVSAGVLNPTYISTTLAYTTAPVVKAMASTLVTATTTYASDVLTVSVARSGGAAGACAGAASPWDCPLLVGVNVVSVTVTAADNTTQVYTVTVQRLPSDNADLASMDVRNITIEPIFDPATTSYTASVPSFIARVVITPTTVDADATIAVSGTAVISGTASPTFTLGIGDSVITTVVTAENGIVTKSYVLTITRAAPVSPWYVQPDGDNTNPCTAFGTEYACQTIAGAMAKALNGDTIYIAGATYTESLTVAKSLTFIGVNTPTVSGGGVSRVFTITAGADVTMDGLIVGNGWLSNTLYTAGAGAGIFNTGHLTLTRSTVAGNTAVANNGGGIYQTGVTATLKLLDSALVGNTAQQGGGLYVDRGAATLSNAVVSTNIVTNTVAAIGGGIAMNGAGTVVTVTNNSLVVGNRVVGSTSNNLGGGIHVQNGTLWLVDSTLSANHAYEFGGGLYIQAGASHVITHSVIVSNTARAGAGLTTRATAPLTIYNMTIYSNAALDGSAGGVFADPPLTIVGGAIYSNTSTSGGGGVYATGDLTMTNVTVAGNSNLWYGAGVFANANATISGSRFEDNRNTGGGSEGAGLYMVASTGLLTLVDTQFISNTATGFG
;
A
#
# COMPACT_ATOMS: atom_id res chain seq x y z
N THR A 1 43.23 56.57 -103.68
CA THR A 1 42.44 55.78 -102.72
C THR A 1 43.40 55.12 -101.75
N THR A 2 43.53 55.67 -100.55
CA THR A 2 44.43 55.13 -99.52
C THR A 2 43.80 53.86 -98.97
N GLN A 3 44.32 52.68 -99.35
CA GLN A 3 43.92 51.41 -98.75
C GLN A 3 44.60 51.30 -97.39
N VAL A 4 43.80 51.33 -96.32
CA VAL A 4 44.25 50.94 -94.99
C VAL A 4 44.29 49.42 -94.96
N TYR A 5 45.49 48.85 -95.02
CA TYR A 5 45.70 47.44 -94.75
C TYR A 5 45.74 47.27 -93.23
N THR A 6 44.72 46.63 -92.68
CA THR A 6 44.78 46.14 -91.30
C THR A 6 45.55 44.84 -91.34
N VAL A 7 46.80 44.86 -90.91
CA VAL A 7 47.60 43.65 -90.69
C VAL A 7 47.29 43.16 -89.28
N THR A 8 46.43 42.15 -89.18
CA THR A 8 46.20 41.46 -87.91
C THR A 8 47.31 40.42 -87.72
N LEU A 9 48.30 40.74 -86.90
CA LEU A 9 49.31 39.78 -86.44
C LEU A 9 48.76 39.08 -85.21
N THR A 10 48.37 37.82 -85.34
CA THR A 10 48.02 36.98 -84.18
C THR A 10 49.33 36.63 -83.45
N ARG A 11 49.43 37.01 -82.17
CA ARG A 11 50.59 36.67 -81.33
C ARG A 11 50.75 35.14 -81.28
N ALA A 12 51.99 34.66 -81.36
CA ALA A 12 52.31 33.25 -81.15
C ALA A 12 51.85 32.78 -79.75
N GLY A 13 51.25 31.59 -79.69
CA GLY A 13 50.44 31.01 -78.61
C GLY A 13 51.11 30.69 -77.28
N ASP A 14 51.80 31.65 -76.69
CA ASP A 14 52.33 31.60 -75.33
C ASP A 14 51.22 31.89 -74.29
N ALA A 15 50.49 30.87 -73.86
CA ALA A 15 49.39 30.99 -72.89
C ALA A 15 49.89 30.88 -71.42
N THR A 16 50.91 31.65 -71.03
CA THR A 16 51.51 31.54 -69.68
C THR A 16 50.92 32.51 -68.65
N LEU A 17 51.01 32.13 -67.37
CA LEU A 17 50.79 33.03 -66.23
C LEU A 17 52.10 33.76 -65.84
N SER A 18 51.97 34.96 -65.28
CA SER A 18 53.08 35.67 -64.60
C SER A 18 53.08 35.42 -63.10
N THR A 19 51.90 35.19 -62.51
CA THR A 19 51.74 34.83 -61.09
C THR A 19 50.57 33.86 -60.90
N LEU A 20 50.71 32.96 -59.93
CA LEU A 20 49.65 32.11 -59.41
C LEU A 20 49.85 31.94 -57.91
N GLU A 21 48.82 32.27 -57.13
CA GLU A 21 48.79 32.13 -55.68
C GLU A 21 47.41 31.62 -55.24
N VAL A 22 47.39 30.88 -54.13
CA VAL A 22 46.15 30.42 -53.51
C VAL A 22 46.16 30.68 -52.02
N SER A 23 45.01 31.04 -51.44
CA SER A 23 44.90 31.25 -49.98
C SER A 23 44.98 29.94 -49.18
N ALA A 24 44.80 28.78 -49.85
CA ALA A 24 44.94 27.45 -49.26
C ALA A 24 46.37 27.10 -48.80
N GLY A 25 47.37 27.90 -49.18
CA GLY A 25 48.75 27.72 -48.72
C GLY A 25 49.76 27.98 -49.82
N VAL A 26 51.03 27.76 -49.47
CA VAL A 26 52.15 27.94 -50.41
C VAL A 26 52.13 26.84 -51.46
N LEU A 27 52.30 27.22 -52.73
CA LEU A 27 52.40 26.29 -53.85
C LEU A 27 53.70 25.48 -53.74
N ASN A 28 53.60 24.17 -53.96
CA ASN A 28 54.72 23.24 -54.05
C ASN A 28 54.65 22.47 -55.39
N PRO A 29 55.64 22.64 -56.28
CA PRO A 29 56.80 23.53 -56.15
C PRO A 29 56.41 25.03 -56.17
N THR A 30 57.30 25.91 -55.70
CA THR A 30 57.10 27.37 -55.80
C THR A 30 56.81 27.76 -57.25
N TYR A 31 55.90 28.72 -57.44
CA TYR A 31 55.43 29.10 -58.77
C TYR A 31 56.58 29.48 -59.72
N ILE A 32 56.63 28.78 -60.87
CA ILE A 32 57.39 29.14 -62.07
C ILE A 32 56.53 28.83 -63.29
N SER A 33 56.58 29.68 -64.32
CA SER A 33 55.62 29.67 -65.44
C SER A 33 55.61 28.39 -66.29
N THR A 34 56.68 27.59 -66.25
CA THR A 34 56.82 26.32 -66.98
C THR A 34 56.28 25.09 -66.23
N THR A 35 55.97 25.23 -64.93
CA THR A 35 55.36 24.15 -64.15
C THR A 35 53.85 24.23 -64.25
N LEU A 36 53.18 23.10 -64.50
CA LEU A 36 51.74 23.08 -64.79
C LEU A 36 50.89 22.43 -63.68
N ALA A 37 51.54 21.80 -62.71
CA ALA A 37 50.88 21.11 -61.62
C ALA A 37 51.54 21.49 -60.30
N TYR A 38 50.71 21.92 -59.36
CA TYR A 38 51.10 22.34 -58.03
C TYR A 38 50.24 21.64 -56.99
N THR A 39 50.78 21.54 -55.78
CA THR A 39 50.05 21.08 -54.61
C THR A 39 50.18 22.11 -53.49
N THR A 40 49.25 22.12 -52.54
CA THR A 40 49.41 22.82 -51.27
C THR A 40 49.56 21.81 -50.14
N ALA A 41 50.00 22.27 -48.96
CA ALA A 41 49.78 21.49 -47.75
C ALA A 41 48.27 21.23 -47.56
N PRO A 42 47.89 20.10 -46.93
CA PRO A 42 46.49 19.84 -46.61
C PRO A 42 45.92 20.93 -45.70
N VAL A 43 44.66 21.25 -45.90
CA VAL A 43 43.94 22.30 -45.16
C VAL A 43 42.88 21.66 -44.26
N VAL A 44 42.64 22.26 -43.10
CA VAL A 44 41.64 21.77 -42.14
C VAL A 44 40.22 21.97 -42.67
N LYS A 45 39.28 21.17 -42.16
CA LYS A 45 37.86 21.24 -42.56
C LYS A 45 37.29 22.65 -42.51
N ALA A 46 37.65 23.48 -41.53
CA ALA A 46 37.12 24.84 -41.39
C ALA A 46 37.35 25.73 -42.63
N MET A 47 38.35 25.43 -43.46
CA MET A 47 38.64 26.16 -44.69
C MET A 47 37.74 25.67 -45.84
N ALA A 48 36.54 26.21 -45.93
CA ALA A 48 35.51 25.77 -46.88
C ALA A 48 35.75 26.22 -48.33
N SER A 49 36.64 27.18 -48.57
CA SER A 49 37.01 27.65 -49.89
C SER A 49 38.47 28.12 -49.94
N THR A 50 38.99 28.32 -51.15
CA THR A 50 40.27 28.98 -51.38
C THR A 50 40.10 30.10 -52.39
N LEU A 51 40.72 31.24 -52.10
CA LEU A 51 40.89 32.30 -53.08
C LEU A 51 42.03 31.91 -54.02
N VAL A 52 41.85 32.15 -55.33
CA VAL A 52 42.83 31.91 -56.38
C VAL A 52 43.17 33.25 -57.02
N THR A 53 44.42 33.67 -56.88
CA THR A 53 44.94 34.91 -57.48
C THR A 53 45.87 34.52 -58.61
N ALA A 54 45.49 34.84 -59.85
CA ALA A 54 46.33 34.58 -61.02
C ALA A 54 46.40 35.81 -61.92
N THR A 55 47.56 36.02 -62.55
CA THR A 55 47.78 37.11 -63.52
C THR A 55 48.39 36.52 -64.79
N THR A 56 47.84 36.85 -65.95
CA THR A 56 48.38 36.43 -67.24
C THR A 56 49.67 37.17 -67.55
N THR A 57 50.63 36.51 -68.22
CA THR A 57 51.85 37.17 -68.71
C THR A 57 51.52 38.33 -69.67
N TYR A 58 50.40 38.20 -70.40
CA TYR A 58 49.94 39.19 -71.35
C TYR A 58 48.48 39.57 -71.08
N ALA A 59 48.20 40.87 -71.06
CA ALA A 59 46.90 41.42 -70.67
C ALA A 59 45.73 41.07 -71.61
N SER A 60 46.01 40.56 -72.82
CA SER A 60 45.00 40.14 -73.80
C SER A 60 44.45 38.73 -73.58
N ASP A 61 45.08 37.94 -72.72
CA ASP A 61 44.76 36.53 -72.54
C ASP A 61 43.61 36.37 -71.54
N VAL A 62 42.77 35.35 -71.71
CA VAL A 62 41.56 35.15 -70.91
C VAL A 62 41.78 34.03 -69.88
N LEU A 63 41.35 34.27 -68.63
CA LEU A 63 41.39 33.28 -67.55
C LEU A 63 40.02 32.70 -67.27
N THR A 64 39.96 31.38 -67.13
CA THR A 64 38.83 30.67 -66.53
C THR A 64 39.33 29.80 -65.40
N VAL A 65 38.65 29.86 -64.25
CA VAL A 65 39.00 29.09 -63.06
C VAL A 65 37.83 28.19 -62.68
N SER A 66 38.14 26.92 -62.49
CA SER A 66 37.17 25.92 -62.05
C SER A 66 37.77 25.07 -60.94
N VAL A 67 36.90 24.50 -60.12
CA VAL A 67 37.29 23.55 -59.08
C VAL A 67 36.45 22.30 -59.20
N ALA A 68 37.11 21.16 -59.16
CA ALA A 68 36.46 19.85 -59.14
C ALA A 68 37.01 19.03 -57.99
N ARG A 69 36.18 18.18 -57.38
CA ARG A 69 36.70 17.03 -56.63
C ARG A 69 37.49 16.17 -57.63
N SER A 70 38.61 15.58 -57.22
CA SER A 70 39.42 14.72 -58.12
C SER A 70 38.54 13.69 -58.84
N GLY A 71 38.48 13.77 -60.18
CA GLY A 71 37.64 12.91 -61.04
C GLY A 71 36.15 13.29 -61.17
N GLY A 72 35.71 14.40 -60.55
CA GLY A 72 34.34 14.92 -60.61
C GLY A 72 34.14 16.00 -61.68
N ALA A 73 32.88 16.42 -61.88
CA ALA A 73 32.55 17.52 -62.78
C ALA A 73 33.11 18.86 -62.25
N ALA A 74 33.63 19.68 -63.15
CA ALA A 74 34.15 21.00 -62.81
C ALA A 74 33.01 21.97 -62.45
N GLY A 75 33.08 22.53 -61.24
CA GLY A 75 32.27 23.66 -60.81
C GLY A 75 32.98 24.98 -61.09
N ALA A 76 32.22 26.03 -61.41
CA ALA A 76 32.79 27.38 -61.56
C ALA A 76 33.18 27.96 -60.19
N CYS A 77 34.36 28.56 -60.09
CA CYS A 77 34.69 29.39 -58.93
C CYS A 77 33.97 30.74 -59.03
N ALA A 78 33.54 31.30 -57.91
CA ALA A 78 32.83 32.56 -57.87
C ALA A 78 33.81 33.73 -58.08
N GLY A 79 33.50 34.61 -59.02
CA GLY A 79 34.30 35.80 -59.32
C GLY A 79 34.39 36.08 -60.82
N ALA A 80 34.27 37.36 -61.20
CA ALA A 80 34.40 37.78 -62.61
C ALA A 80 35.87 37.96 -63.05
N ALA A 81 36.79 38.12 -62.09
CA ALA A 81 38.24 38.29 -62.29
C ALA A 81 38.99 37.89 -61.00
N SER A 82 40.32 37.80 -61.09
CA SER A 82 41.23 37.52 -59.96
C SER A 82 41.01 38.48 -58.78
N PRO A 83 40.84 38.01 -57.53
CA PRO A 83 40.84 36.60 -57.10
C PRO A 83 39.47 35.90 -57.25
N TRP A 84 39.50 34.61 -57.61
CA TRP A 84 38.30 33.75 -57.64
C TRP A 84 38.14 32.96 -56.35
N ASP A 85 36.92 32.88 -55.81
CA ASP A 85 36.58 32.06 -54.64
C ASP A 85 36.13 30.67 -55.07
N CYS A 86 36.98 29.67 -54.81
CA CYS A 86 36.76 28.30 -55.20
C CYS A 86 36.28 27.47 -53.99
N PRO A 87 35.02 27.00 -53.96
CA PRO A 87 34.55 26.15 -52.88
C PRO A 87 35.30 24.82 -52.87
N LEU A 88 35.76 24.41 -51.70
CA LEU A 88 36.43 23.13 -51.47
C LEU A 88 35.45 22.15 -50.86
N LEU A 89 35.45 20.91 -51.33
CA LEU A 89 34.77 19.80 -50.66
C LEU A 89 35.79 19.00 -49.84
N VAL A 90 35.34 18.30 -48.80
CA VAL A 90 36.23 17.41 -48.03
C VAL A 90 36.80 16.34 -48.97
N GLY A 91 38.12 16.16 -48.96
CA GLY A 91 38.88 15.32 -49.89
C GLY A 91 39.80 16.12 -50.82
N VAL A 92 40.22 15.49 -51.91
CA VAL A 92 41.12 16.10 -52.90
C VAL A 92 40.32 16.97 -53.87
N ASN A 93 40.66 18.26 -53.93
CA ASN A 93 40.12 19.24 -54.86
C ASN A 93 41.21 19.61 -55.88
N VAL A 94 40.84 19.71 -57.14
CA VAL A 94 41.71 20.16 -58.22
C VAL A 94 41.15 21.48 -58.73
N VAL A 95 41.88 22.56 -58.49
CA VAL A 95 41.61 23.88 -59.05
C VAL A 95 42.34 23.98 -60.38
N SER A 96 41.62 24.17 -61.46
CA SER A 96 42.17 24.32 -62.81
C SER A 96 42.06 25.78 -63.25
N VAL A 97 43.20 26.43 -63.43
CA VAL A 97 43.34 27.77 -64.00
C VAL A 97 43.72 27.62 -65.46
N THR A 98 42.78 27.89 -66.36
CA THR A 98 43.01 27.80 -67.81
C THR A 98 43.29 29.18 -68.36
N VAL A 99 44.46 29.34 -68.98
CA VAL A 99 44.83 30.53 -69.77
C VAL A 99 44.54 30.24 -71.23
N THR A 100 43.82 31.13 -71.90
CA THR A 100 43.58 31.05 -73.35
C THR A 100 44.25 32.26 -74.02
N ALA A 101 45.25 32.01 -74.87
CA ALA A 101 45.91 33.05 -75.64
C ALA A 101 45.05 33.49 -76.84
N ALA A 102 45.42 34.60 -77.48
CA ALA A 102 44.67 35.21 -78.58
C ALA A 102 44.52 34.31 -79.83
N ASP A 103 45.39 33.31 -80.02
CA ASP A 103 45.32 32.31 -81.10
C ASP A 103 44.54 31.04 -80.69
N ASN A 104 43.91 31.05 -79.52
CA ASN A 104 43.19 29.95 -78.88
C ASN A 104 44.07 28.79 -78.40
N THR A 105 45.40 28.94 -78.33
CA THR A 105 46.18 27.98 -77.54
C THR A 105 45.82 28.10 -76.07
N THR A 106 45.71 26.96 -75.40
CA THR A 106 45.33 26.91 -73.99
C THR A 106 46.41 26.25 -73.16
N GLN A 107 46.68 26.83 -71.98
CA GLN A 107 47.51 26.21 -70.95
C GLN A 107 46.70 26.09 -69.67
N VAL A 108 46.71 24.90 -69.08
CA VAL A 108 46.06 24.65 -67.79
C VAL A 108 47.11 24.52 -66.71
N TYR A 109 46.98 25.33 -65.68
CA TYR A 109 47.70 25.21 -64.41
C TYR A 109 46.77 24.59 -63.39
N THR A 110 47.17 23.47 -62.80
CA THR A 110 46.38 22.75 -61.80
C THR A 110 46.97 22.96 -60.41
N VAL A 111 46.13 23.28 -59.44
CA VAL A 111 46.49 23.34 -58.02
C VAL A 111 45.65 22.30 -57.29
N THR A 112 46.32 21.29 -56.76
CA THR A 112 45.68 20.24 -55.95
C THR A 112 45.67 20.67 -54.49
N VAL A 113 44.47 20.81 -53.93
CA VAL A 113 44.23 21.18 -52.53
C VAL A 113 43.51 20.03 -51.83
N GLN A 114 44.15 19.42 -50.83
CA GLN A 114 43.53 18.38 -50.01
C GLN A 114 42.88 19.02 -48.78
N ARG A 115 41.54 19.01 -48.72
CA ARG A 115 40.78 19.43 -47.54
C ARG A 115 40.52 18.21 -46.66
N LEU A 116 41.07 18.19 -45.46
CA LEU A 116 40.95 17.06 -44.54
C LEU A 116 39.53 16.99 -43.93
N PRO A 117 38.97 15.78 -43.73
CA PRO A 117 37.78 15.60 -42.91
C PRO A 117 38.04 16.01 -41.46
N SER A 118 36.98 16.34 -40.72
CA SER A 118 37.07 16.66 -39.30
C SER A 118 37.62 15.49 -38.48
N ASP A 119 38.41 15.80 -37.46
CA ASP A 119 38.81 14.89 -36.40
C ASP A 119 38.03 15.10 -35.09
N ASN A 120 37.05 16.02 -35.08
CA ASN A 120 36.25 16.32 -33.90
C ASN A 120 35.19 15.24 -33.65
N ALA A 121 35.37 14.46 -32.59
CA ALA A 121 34.43 13.43 -32.13
C ALA A 121 33.68 13.84 -30.84
N ASP A 122 33.53 15.13 -30.56
CA ASP A 122 32.87 15.60 -29.34
C ASP A 122 31.33 15.64 -29.47
N LEU A 123 30.64 15.31 -28.37
CA LEU A 123 29.23 15.66 -28.17
C LEU A 123 29.12 17.11 -27.66
N ALA A 124 28.19 17.88 -28.22
CA ALA A 124 27.74 19.17 -27.72
C ALA A 124 26.78 19.02 -26.52
N SER A 125 25.97 17.96 -26.50
CA SER A 125 25.06 17.64 -25.38
C SER A 125 24.72 16.16 -25.32
N MET A 126 24.37 15.68 -24.12
CA MET A 126 23.77 14.36 -23.89
C MET A 126 22.58 14.52 -22.94
N ASP A 127 21.37 14.68 -23.49
CA ASP A 127 20.14 14.75 -22.70
C ASP A 127 19.63 13.35 -22.39
N VAL A 128 19.33 13.08 -21.12
CA VAL A 128 18.77 11.82 -20.65
C VAL A 128 17.39 12.13 -20.10
N ARG A 129 16.35 11.72 -20.82
CA ARG A 129 14.99 12.20 -20.58
C ARG A 129 14.56 12.03 -19.12
N ASN A 130 14.31 13.15 -18.43
CA ASN A 130 13.91 13.22 -17.01
C ASN A 130 14.91 12.59 -16.02
N ILE A 131 16.18 12.46 -16.38
CA ILE A 131 17.23 11.90 -15.53
C ILE A 131 18.41 12.87 -15.51
N THR A 132 18.80 13.30 -14.31
CA THR A 132 20.02 14.09 -14.13
C THR A 132 21.22 13.17 -14.13
N ILE A 133 22.23 13.51 -14.94
CA ILE A 133 23.52 12.82 -14.97
C ILE A 133 24.55 13.59 -14.15
N GLU A 134 25.50 12.87 -13.56
CA GLU A 134 26.62 13.42 -12.81
C GLU A 134 27.96 12.92 -13.39
N PRO A 135 28.95 13.81 -13.61
CA PRO A 135 28.86 15.27 -13.47
C PRO A 135 27.94 15.90 -14.54
N ILE A 136 27.65 17.20 -14.41
CA ILE A 136 26.97 17.98 -15.47
C ILE A 136 27.73 17.77 -16.77
N PHE A 137 27.00 17.61 -17.87
CA PHE A 137 27.59 17.30 -19.17
C PHE A 137 28.70 18.29 -19.55
N ASP A 138 29.88 17.75 -19.84
CA ASP A 138 31.05 18.47 -20.36
C ASP A 138 31.66 17.63 -21.51
N PRO A 139 31.89 18.20 -22.71
CA PRO A 139 32.42 17.44 -23.85
C PRO A 139 33.74 16.70 -23.57
N ALA A 140 34.58 17.18 -22.64
CA ALA A 140 35.83 16.53 -22.24
C ALA A 140 35.63 15.35 -21.28
N THR A 141 34.49 15.28 -20.57
CA THR A 141 34.20 14.19 -19.64
C THR A 141 33.56 13.01 -20.37
N THR A 142 34.13 11.82 -20.20
CA THR A 142 33.72 10.59 -20.91
C THR A 142 33.02 9.56 -20.01
N SER A 143 32.88 9.84 -18.71
CA SER A 143 32.22 8.95 -17.75
C SER A 143 31.19 9.72 -16.95
N TYR A 144 29.97 9.18 -16.92
CA TYR A 144 28.83 9.74 -16.22
C TYR A 144 28.11 8.65 -15.43
N THR A 145 27.47 9.06 -14.34
CA THR A 145 26.59 8.23 -13.56
C THR A 145 25.21 8.88 -13.42
N ALA A 146 24.19 8.06 -13.21
CA ALA A 146 22.88 8.53 -12.78
C ALA A 146 22.25 7.49 -11.85
N SER A 147 21.42 7.92 -10.92
CA SER A 147 20.64 7.02 -10.08
C SER A 147 19.15 7.26 -10.31
N VAL A 148 18.40 6.18 -10.51
CA VAL A 148 16.95 6.25 -10.74
C VAL A 148 16.17 5.40 -9.74
N PRO A 149 14.96 5.83 -9.34
CA PRO A 149 14.06 5.00 -8.55
C PRO A 149 13.69 3.70 -9.24
N SER A 150 13.28 2.70 -8.46
CA SER A 150 12.96 1.36 -8.94
C SER A 150 11.87 1.30 -10.01
N PHE A 151 10.96 2.28 -10.09
CA PHE A 151 9.87 2.30 -11.09
C PHE A 151 10.28 2.88 -12.46
N ILE A 152 11.47 3.48 -12.60
CA ILE A 152 11.99 3.95 -13.89
C ILE A 152 12.69 2.77 -14.58
N ALA A 153 11.96 2.07 -15.46
CA ALA A 153 12.44 0.85 -16.11
C ALA A 153 13.03 1.09 -17.51
N ARG A 154 12.85 2.28 -18.07
CA ARG A 154 13.27 2.60 -19.43
C ARG A 154 13.85 4.00 -19.51
N VAL A 155 14.83 4.18 -20.39
CA VAL A 155 15.47 5.46 -20.65
C VAL A 155 15.63 5.70 -22.15
N VAL A 156 15.66 6.98 -22.53
CA VAL A 156 15.96 7.46 -23.88
C VAL A 156 17.04 8.52 -23.76
N ILE A 157 18.03 8.47 -24.64
CA ILE A 157 19.14 9.43 -24.70
C ILE A 157 19.02 10.22 -26.01
N THR A 158 19.19 11.54 -25.93
CA THR A 158 19.24 12.44 -27.08
C THR A 158 20.64 13.06 -27.16
N PRO A 159 21.60 12.41 -27.85
CA PRO A 159 22.95 12.94 -28.03
C PRO A 159 23.01 13.91 -29.22
N THR A 160 23.82 14.96 -29.09
CA THR A 160 24.06 15.94 -30.16
C THR A 160 25.57 16.11 -30.34
N THR A 161 26.09 15.96 -31.56
CA THR A 161 27.51 16.17 -31.91
C THR A 161 27.85 17.66 -32.06
N VAL A 162 29.11 18.01 -31.82
CA VAL A 162 29.65 19.33 -32.17
C VAL A 162 29.83 19.47 -33.68
N ASP A 163 30.37 18.43 -34.33
CA ASP A 163 30.49 18.38 -35.79
C ASP A 163 29.24 17.70 -36.40
N ALA A 164 28.59 18.38 -37.34
CA ALA A 164 27.37 17.91 -37.99
C ALA A 164 27.59 16.67 -38.87
N ASP A 165 28.82 16.43 -39.35
CA ASP A 165 29.16 15.28 -40.20
C ASP A 165 29.72 14.09 -39.37
N ALA A 166 29.87 14.25 -38.05
CA ALA A 166 30.20 13.14 -37.16
C ALA A 166 29.00 12.19 -37.01
N THR A 167 29.28 10.91 -36.76
CA THR A 167 28.26 9.88 -36.59
C THR A 167 28.16 9.42 -35.14
N ILE A 168 26.97 9.04 -34.68
CA ILE A 168 26.71 8.62 -33.30
C ILE A 168 26.17 7.19 -33.30
N ALA A 169 26.67 6.36 -32.38
CA ALA A 169 26.08 5.08 -32.03
C ALA A 169 25.83 4.98 -30.52
N VAL A 170 24.58 4.79 -30.10
CA VAL A 170 24.20 4.55 -28.69
C VAL A 170 24.00 3.05 -28.50
N SER A 171 24.83 2.43 -27.66
CA SER A 171 24.91 0.98 -27.45
C SER A 171 24.98 0.20 -28.76
N GLY A 172 25.76 0.70 -29.72
CA GLY A 172 25.96 0.09 -31.03
C GLY A 172 24.85 0.38 -32.06
N THR A 173 23.76 1.05 -31.69
CA THR A 173 22.70 1.45 -32.63
C THR A 173 22.97 2.86 -33.14
N ALA A 174 22.97 3.05 -34.46
CA ALA A 174 23.14 4.37 -35.07
C ALA A 174 22.00 5.33 -34.67
N VAL A 175 22.35 6.55 -34.26
CA VAL A 175 21.41 7.60 -33.85
C VAL A 175 21.76 8.90 -34.58
N ILE A 176 20.74 9.62 -35.04
CA ILE A 176 20.93 10.93 -35.69
C ILE A 176 21.19 11.98 -34.61
N SER A 177 22.17 12.85 -34.83
CA SER A 177 22.49 13.97 -33.93
C SER A 177 21.23 14.80 -33.60
N GLY A 178 20.99 15.05 -32.31
CA GLY A 178 19.84 15.78 -31.81
C GLY A 178 18.52 15.00 -31.77
N THR A 179 18.52 13.70 -32.07
CA THR A 179 17.33 12.85 -32.04
C THR A 179 17.38 11.82 -30.91
N ALA A 180 16.20 11.43 -30.42
CA ALA A 180 16.06 10.42 -29.38
C ALA A 180 16.51 9.04 -29.88
N SER A 181 17.30 8.34 -29.07
CA SER A 181 17.63 6.94 -29.26
C SER A 181 16.39 6.03 -29.18
N PRO A 182 16.50 4.75 -29.57
CA PRO A 182 15.57 3.73 -29.10
C PRO A 182 15.51 3.69 -27.57
N THR A 183 14.41 3.17 -27.02
CA THR A 183 14.25 2.99 -25.57
C THR A 183 15.14 1.86 -25.06
N PHE A 184 15.96 2.14 -24.04
CA PHE A 184 16.77 1.14 -23.35
C PHE A 184 16.06 0.66 -22.09
N THR A 185 16.02 -0.66 -21.88
CA THR A 185 15.49 -1.26 -20.65
C THR A 185 16.58 -1.30 -19.59
N LEU A 186 16.27 -0.84 -18.38
CA LEU A 186 17.19 -0.82 -17.24
C LEU A 186 16.95 -2.05 -16.34
N GLY A 187 18.00 -2.82 -16.07
CA GLY A 187 17.99 -3.84 -15.01
C GLY A 187 18.03 -3.19 -13.63
N ILE A 188 17.69 -3.94 -12.56
CA ILE A 188 17.98 -3.50 -11.19
C ILE A 188 19.50 -3.52 -10.99
N GLY A 189 20.04 -2.51 -10.29
CA GLY A 189 21.47 -2.28 -10.21
C GLY A 189 21.99 -1.49 -11.41
N ASP A 190 23.25 -1.69 -11.76
CA ASP A 190 23.92 -0.89 -12.78
C ASP A 190 23.59 -1.37 -14.19
N SER A 191 23.16 -0.43 -15.04
CA SER A 191 23.03 -0.59 -16.48
C SER A 191 23.99 0.38 -17.16
N VAL A 192 24.86 -0.11 -18.04
CA VAL A 192 25.83 0.71 -18.76
C VAL A 192 25.34 1.00 -20.17
N ILE A 193 25.30 2.27 -20.53
CA ILE A 193 24.93 2.74 -21.88
C ILE A 193 26.13 3.51 -22.44
N THR A 194 26.59 3.10 -23.61
CA THR A 194 27.77 3.69 -24.25
C THR A 194 27.37 4.46 -25.49
N THR A 195 27.68 5.75 -25.54
CA THR A 195 27.49 6.59 -26.72
C THR A 195 28.84 6.84 -27.39
N VAL A 196 29.04 6.27 -28.57
CA VAL A 196 30.26 6.43 -29.36
C VAL A 196 30.02 7.47 -30.45
N VAL A 197 30.87 8.49 -30.49
CA VAL A 197 30.94 9.44 -31.60
C VAL A 197 32.16 9.09 -32.45
N THR A 198 31.96 9.00 -33.75
CA THR A 198 33.03 8.84 -34.74
C THR A 198 33.12 10.12 -35.56
N ALA A 199 34.28 10.78 -35.55
CA ALA A 199 34.54 11.96 -36.35
C ALA A 199 34.39 11.65 -37.84
N GLU A 200 34.20 12.68 -38.66
CA GLU A 200 34.03 12.55 -40.12
C GLU A 200 35.19 11.77 -40.78
N ASN A 201 36.41 11.88 -40.24
CA ASN A 201 37.57 11.14 -40.76
C ASN A 201 37.47 9.61 -40.62
N GLY A 202 36.50 9.10 -39.86
CA GLY A 202 36.28 7.67 -39.62
C GLY A 202 37.32 7.00 -38.73
N ILE A 203 38.30 7.75 -38.21
CA ILE A 203 39.45 7.25 -37.45
C ILE A 203 39.32 7.66 -35.98
N VAL A 204 39.05 8.94 -35.73
CA VAL A 204 38.96 9.46 -34.37
C VAL A 204 37.58 9.12 -33.81
N THR A 205 37.58 8.40 -32.69
CA THR A 205 36.37 8.04 -31.96
C THR A 205 36.47 8.51 -30.53
N LYS A 206 35.33 8.88 -29.94
CA LYS A 206 35.21 9.22 -28.52
C LYS A 206 34.00 8.54 -27.94
N SER A 207 34.20 7.91 -26.78
CA SER A 207 33.19 7.11 -26.12
C SER A 207 32.75 7.79 -24.83
N TYR A 208 31.46 8.05 -24.70
CA TYR A 208 30.80 8.58 -23.52
C TYR A 208 30.04 7.45 -22.84
N VAL A 209 30.45 7.09 -21.63
CA VAL A 209 29.90 5.98 -20.85
C VAL A 209 28.97 6.54 -19.78
N LEU A 210 27.71 6.12 -19.78
CA LEU A 210 26.73 6.44 -18.76
C LEU A 210 26.36 5.16 -17.99
N THR A 211 26.68 5.12 -16.70
CA THR A 211 26.26 4.06 -15.79
C THR A 211 25.02 4.52 -15.03
N ILE A 212 23.87 3.91 -15.29
CA ILE A 212 22.62 4.19 -14.57
C ILE A 212 22.39 3.11 -13.53
N THR A 213 22.38 3.47 -12.25
CA THR A 213 22.03 2.58 -11.15
C THR A 213 20.53 2.68 -10.86
N ARG A 214 19.77 1.64 -11.19
CA ARG A 214 18.36 1.54 -10.84
C ARG A 214 18.22 0.89 -9.46
N ALA A 215 17.64 1.62 -8.52
CA ALA A 215 17.43 1.12 -7.15
C ALA A 215 16.54 -0.14 -7.15
N ALA A 216 16.82 -1.07 -6.25
CA ALA A 216 15.87 -2.13 -5.91
C ALA A 216 14.64 -1.51 -5.23
N PRO A 217 13.43 -2.03 -5.46
CA PRO A 217 12.27 -1.57 -4.72
C PRO A 217 12.39 -1.95 -3.24
N VAL A 218 12.14 -0.97 -2.40
CA VAL A 218 11.83 -1.14 -0.99
C VAL A 218 10.35 -0.77 -0.84
N SER A 219 9.63 -1.45 0.06
CA SER A 219 8.20 -1.24 0.37
C SER A 219 7.68 0.19 0.10
N PRO A 220 6.47 0.39 -0.46
CA PRO A 220 5.33 -0.53 -0.48
C PRO A 220 5.31 -1.59 -1.60
N TRP A 221 4.70 -2.75 -1.28
CA TRP A 221 4.35 -3.78 -2.25
C TRP A 221 2.90 -3.65 -2.71
N TYR A 222 2.58 -4.10 -3.92
CA TYR A 222 1.25 -3.92 -4.52
C TYR A 222 0.69 -5.23 -5.06
N VAL A 223 -0.59 -5.47 -4.79
CA VAL A 223 -1.35 -6.66 -5.19
C VAL A 223 -2.61 -6.24 -5.95
N GLN A 224 -2.88 -6.88 -7.09
CA GLN A 224 -4.13 -6.75 -7.84
C GLN A 224 -4.48 -8.03 -8.62
N PRO A 225 -5.75 -8.28 -8.97
CA PRO A 225 -6.19 -9.57 -9.54
C PRO A 225 -5.59 -9.93 -10.90
N ASP A 226 -5.30 -8.92 -11.72
CA ASP A 226 -4.72 -9.04 -13.07
C ASP A 226 -3.19 -8.84 -13.08
N GLY A 227 -2.55 -8.84 -11.90
CA GLY A 227 -1.09 -8.85 -11.77
C GLY A 227 -0.47 -10.22 -12.03
N ASP A 228 0.84 -10.32 -11.81
CA ASP A 228 1.62 -11.55 -11.91
C ASP A 228 2.64 -11.60 -10.76
N ASN A 229 2.76 -12.73 -10.06
CA ASN A 229 3.69 -12.86 -8.93
C ASN A 229 5.18 -12.79 -9.35
N THR A 230 5.49 -12.94 -10.64
CA THR A 230 6.82 -12.73 -11.21
C THR A 230 7.16 -11.25 -11.41
N ASN A 231 6.16 -10.35 -11.39
CA ASN A 231 6.37 -8.90 -11.52
C ASN A 231 7.17 -8.31 -10.35
N PRO A 232 7.73 -7.09 -10.46
CA PRO A 232 8.43 -6.45 -9.35
C PRO A 232 7.59 -6.25 -8.08
N CYS A 233 6.26 -6.18 -8.19
CA CYS A 233 5.28 -5.90 -7.13
C CYS A 233 5.40 -4.50 -6.51
N THR A 234 5.81 -3.52 -7.31
CA THR A 234 6.24 -2.18 -6.84
C THR A 234 5.27 -1.05 -7.14
N ALA A 235 4.22 -1.32 -7.89
CA ALA A 235 3.14 -0.39 -8.21
C ALA A 235 1.91 -1.20 -8.65
N PHE A 236 0.75 -0.54 -8.69
CA PHE A 236 -0.40 -1.08 -9.43
C PHE A 236 -0.12 -1.12 -10.94
N GLY A 237 -0.82 -2.02 -11.65
CA GLY A 237 -0.66 -2.25 -13.09
C GLY A 237 -0.21 -3.68 -13.40
N THR A 238 -0.67 -4.20 -14.54
CA THR A 238 -0.47 -5.61 -14.95
C THR A 238 0.99 -6.01 -15.12
N GLU A 239 1.87 -5.04 -15.42
CA GLU A 239 3.32 -5.25 -15.54
C GLU A 239 4.07 -5.11 -14.20
N TYR A 240 3.41 -4.60 -13.16
CA TYR A 240 4.08 -4.18 -11.93
C TYR A 240 3.58 -4.88 -10.69
N ALA A 241 2.29 -5.17 -10.56
CA ALA A 241 1.70 -5.69 -9.34
C ALA A 241 1.81 -7.22 -9.24
N CYS A 242 1.89 -7.72 -8.00
CA CYS A 242 1.71 -9.13 -7.70
C CYS A 242 0.25 -9.52 -7.96
N GLN A 243 0.03 -10.77 -8.40
CA GLN A 243 -1.31 -11.32 -8.55
C GLN A 243 -1.95 -11.63 -7.19
N THR A 244 -1.15 -12.15 -6.27
CA THR A 244 -1.62 -12.65 -4.97
C THR A 244 -0.93 -11.97 -3.80
N ILE A 245 -1.60 -11.95 -2.65
CA ILE A 245 -1.06 -11.41 -1.41
C ILE A 245 0.13 -12.25 -0.95
N ALA A 246 0.06 -13.59 -1.08
CA ALA A 246 1.19 -14.47 -0.82
C ALA A 246 2.41 -14.14 -1.70
N GLY A 247 2.19 -13.76 -2.96
CA GLY A 247 3.26 -13.34 -3.88
C GLY A 247 4.00 -12.10 -3.39
N ALA A 248 3.26 -11.09 -2.88
CA ALA A 248 3.86 -9.91 -2.28
C ALA A 248 4.55 -10.21 -0.93
N MET A 249 3.93 -11.02 -0.07
CA MET A 249 4.52 -11.45 1.22
C MET A 249 5.84 -12.21 1.06
N ALA A 250 6.01 -12.95 -0.03
CA ALA A 250 7.26 -13.65 -0.32
C ALA A 250 8.43 -12.66 -0.52
N LYS A 251 8.16 -11.48 -1.08
CA LYS A 251 9.15 -10.42 -1.36
C LYS A 251 9.36 -9.48 -0.19
N ALA A 252 8.32 -9.29 0.62
CA ALA A 252 8.34 -8.40 1.76
C ALA A 252 9.33 -8.83 2.86
N LEU A 253 9.90 -7.85 3.57
CA LEU A 253 10.69 -8.02 4.78
C LEU A 253 9.91 -7.57 6.02
N ASN A 254 10.45 -7.82 7.22
CA ASN A 254 9.85 -7.31 8.46
C ASN A 254 9.78 -5.76 8.42
N GLY A 255 8.61 -5.21 8.74
CA GLY A 255 8.32 -3.77 8.71
C GLY A 255 7.67 -3.29 7.42
N ASP A 256 7.60 -4.12 6.38
CA ASP A 256 7.07 -3.70 5.09
C ASP A 256 5.54 -3.55 5.08
N THR A 257 5.08 -2.67 4.21
CA THR A 257 3.68 -2.45 3.85
C THR A 257 3.31 -3.10 2.51
N ILE A 258 2.11 -3.68 2.43
CA ILE A 258 1.50 -4.30 1.24
C ILE A 258 0.14 -3.63 0.98
N TYR A 259 0.00 -2.95 -0.15
CA TYR A 259 -1.25 -2.39 -0.65
C TYR A 259 -1.99 -3.43 -1.50
N ILE A 260 -3.27 -3.61 -1.19
CA ILE A 260 -4.11 -4.63 -1.84
C ILE A 260 -5.26 -3.90 -2.55
N ALA A 261 -5.32 -4.01 -3.88
CA ALA A 261 -6.40 -3.41 -4.67
C ALA A 261 -7.74 -4.08 -4.37
N GLY A 262 -8.83 -3.31 -4.43
CA GLY A 262 -10.19 -3.77 -4.14
C GLY A 262 -10.63 -4.91 -5.06
N ALA A 263 -10.66 -6.12 -4.50
CA ALA A 263 -11.11 -7.35 -5.15
C ALA A 263 -11.31 -8.44 -4.10
N THR A 264 -11.68 -9.65 -4.54
CA THR A 264 -11.69 -10.85 -3.70
C THR A 264 -10.45 -11.71 -4.01
N TYR A 265 -9.63 -11.95 -3.00
CA TYR A 265 -8.44 -12.81 -3.06
C TYR A 265 -8.71 -14.07 -2.26
N THR A 266 -8.84 -15.21 -2.95
CA THR A 266 -9.04 -16.50 -2.28
C THR A 266 -7.69 -17.10 -1.89
N GLU A 267 -7.26 -16.90 -0.65
CA GLU A 267 -5.95 -17.30 -0.14
C GLU A 267 -6.01 -17.75 1.33
N SER A 268 -5.11 -18.65 1.72
CA SER A 268 -4.85 -19.04 3.11
C SER A 268 -3.43 -18.62 3.47
N LEU A 269 -3.29 -17.58 4.28
CA LEU A 269 -2.04 -16.86 4.48
C LEU A 269 -1.46 -17.11 5.87
N THR A 270 -0.22 -17.60 5.93
CA THR A 270 0.56 -17.67 7.17
C THR A 270 1.53 -16.49 7.22
N VAL A 271 1.27 -15.55 8.13
CA VAL A 271 2.05 -14.32 8.30
C VAL A 271 3.03 -14.50 9.44
N ALA A 272 4.29 -14.75 9.08
CA ALA A 272 5.41 -14.91 10.02
C ALA A 272 6.35 -13.71 10.10
N LYS A 273 6.13 -12.71 9.24
CA LYS A 273 6.87 -11.44 9.23
C LYS A 273 5.98 -10.35 9.83
N SER A 274 6.57 -9.37 10.51
CA SER A 274 5.85 -8.17 10.92
C SER A 274 5.52 -7.36 9.67
N LEU A 275 4.24 -7.22 9.33
CA LEU A 275 3.79 -6.64 8.06
C LEU A 275 2.57 -5.74 8.27
N THR A 276 2.44 -4.72 7.42
CA THR A 276 1.24 -3.88 7.34
C THR A 276 0.49 -4.16 6.05
N PHE A 277 -0.77 -4.56 6.13
CA PHE A 277 -1.66 -4.73 4.99
C PHE A 277 -2.62 -3.54 4.90
N ILE A 278 -2.64 -2.86 3.76
CA ILE A 278 -3.54 -1.73 3.50
C ILE A 278 -4.49 -2.10 2.36
N GLY A 279 -5.78 -2.16 2.68
CA GLY A 279 -6.83 -2.39 1.72
C GLY A 279 -7.22 -1.11 0.98
N VAL A 280 -7.03 -1.09 -0.34
CA VAL A 280 -7.52 -0.02 -1.22
C VAL A 280 -8.90 -0.39 -1.70
N ASN A 281 -9.92 0.43 -1.42
CA ASN A 281 -11.33 0.14 -1.72
C ASN A 281 -11.83 -1.17 -1.08
N THR A 282 -11.36 -1.46 0.14
CA THR A 282 -11.86 -2.55 1.00
C THR A 282 -11.87 -3.93 0.33
N PRO A 283 -10.70 -4.49 -0.01
CA PRO A 283 -10.58 -5.83 -0.57
C PRO A 283 -11.03 -6.90 0.42
N THR A 284 -11.54 -8.01 -0.12
CA THR A 284 -11.86 -9.22 0.64
C THR A 284 -10.74 -10.24 0.48
N VAL A 285 -10.15 -10.66 1.58
CA VAL A 285 -9.29 -11.85 1.63
C VAL A 285 -10.14 -13.00 2.12
N SER A 286 -10.16 -14.10 1.37
CA SER A 286 -11.12 -15.16 1.55
C SER A 286 -10.52 -16.56 1.65
N GLY A 287 -11.01 -17.35 2.59
CA GLY A 287 -10.66 -18.77 2.73
C GLY A 287 -11.42 -19.69 1.76
N GLY A 288 -12.22 -19.12 0.84
CA GLY A 288 -12.94 -19.85 -0.20
C GLY A 288 -14.01 -20.81 0.30
N GLY A 289 -14.42 -20.73 1.57
CA GLY A 289 -15.33 -21.67 2.20
C GLY A 289 -14.71 -23.04 2.48
N VAL A 290 -13.39 -23.18 2.39
CA VAL A 290 -12.69 -24.46 2.55
C VAL A 290 -11.46 -24.40 3.47
N SER A 291 -10.92 -23.22 3.74
CA SER A 291 -9.74 -23.04 4.58
C SER A 291 -9.87 -21.86 5.54
N ARG A 292 -8.95 -21.79 6.50
CA ARG A 292 -8.70 -20.55 7.25
C ARG A 292 -8.22 -19.43 6.31
N VAL A 293 -8.47 -18.17 6.67
CA VAL A 293 -7.96 -17.02 5.90
C VAL A 293 -6.56 -16.61 6.35
N PHE A 294 -6.35 -16.28 7.62
CA PHE A 294 -5.05 -15.85 8.15
C PHE A 294 -4.59 -16.66 9.35
N THR A 295 -3.30 -17.00 9.38
CA THR A 295 -2.56 -17.43 10.58
C THR A 295 -1.49 -16.40 10.88
N ILE A 296 -1.57 -15.74 12.03
CA ILE A 296 -0.54 -14.81 12.52
C ILE A 296 0.33 -15.55 13.54
N THR A 297 1.60 -15.75 13.22
CA THR A 297 2.49 -16.56 14.08
C THR A 297 3.08 -15.74 15.22
N ALA A 298 3.48 -16.42 16.30
CA ALA A 298 4.19 -15.80 17.41
C ALA A 298 5.42 -15.00 16.93
N GLY A 299 5.60 -13.80 17.50
CA GLY A 299 6.68 -12.88 17.14
C GLY A 299 6.41 -11.96 15.95
N ALA A 300 5.32 -12.17 15.19
CA ALA A 300 4.92 -11.24 14.14
C ALA A 300 4.06 -10.10 14.70
N ASP A 301 4.37 -8.86 14.31
CA ASP A 301 3.55 -7.66 14.51
C ASP A 301 2.83 -7.31 13.21
N VAL A 302 1.53 -7.61 13.15
CA VAL A 302 0.73 -7.48 11.93
C VAL A 302 -0.34 -6.41 12.10
N THR A 303 -0.40 -5.49 11.14
CA THR A 303 -1.48 -4.51 11.02
C THR A 303 -2.30 -4.78 9.76
N MET A 304 -3.61 -4.73 9.88
CA MET A 304 -4.57 -4.87 8.79
C MET A 304 -5.49 -3.67 8.81
N ASP A 305 -5.39 -2.82 7.79
CA ASP A 305 -6.14 -1.58 7.67
C ASP A 305 -7.08 -1.61 6.47
N GLY A 306 -8.39 -1.52 6.70
CA GLY A 306 -9.39 -1.46 5.63
C GLY A 306 -9.61 -2.78 4.86
N LEU A 307 -9.52 -3.95 5.50
CA LEU A 307 -9.75 -5.25 4.85
C LEU A 307 -11.05 -5.91 5.30
N ILE A 308 -11.61 -6.76 4.43
CA ILE A 308 -12.57 -7.79 4.83
C ILE A 308 -11.87 -9.15 4.88
N VAL A 309 -11.99 -9.86 5.99
CA VAL A 309 -11.50 -11.24 6.16
C VAL A 309 -12.70 -12.15 6.25
N GLY A 310 -12.96 -12.98 5.23
CA GLY A 310 -14.23 -13.69 5.16
C GLY A 310 -14.27 -15.02 4.42
N ASN A 311 -15.39 -15.71 4.58
CA ASN A 311 -15.61 -17.08 4.07
C ASN A 311 -14.46 -18.05 4.45
N GLY A 312 -13.86 -17.87 5.62
CA GLY A 312 -13.01 -18.87 6.23
C GLY A 312 -13.84 -20.06 6.71
N TRP A 313 -13.36 -21.29 6.52
CA TRP A 313 -14.07 -22.50 6.93
C TRP A 313 -13.13 -23.53 7.55
N LEU A 314 -13.52 -24.07 8.71
CA LEU A 314 -12.82 -25.17 9.37
C LEU A 314 -13.82 -26.27 9.76
N SER A 315 -13.72 -27.43 9.09
CA SER A 315 -14.56 -28.61 9.34
C SER A 315 -13.88 -29.73 10.12
N ASN A 316 -12.54 -29.75 10.16
CA ASN A 316 -11.78 -30.88 10.68
C ASN A 316 -11.46 -30.76 12.18
N THR A 317 -11.58 -31.86 12.92
CA THR A 317 -11.16 -32.03 14.31
C THR A 317 -9.67 -32.33 14.47
N LEU A 318 -8.95 -32.66 13.38
CA LEU A 318 -7.55 -33.10 13.36
C LEU A 318 -6.53 -31.98 13.12
N TYR A 319 -6.92 -30.71 12.98
CA TYR A 319 -5.93 -29.62 12.96
C TYR A 319 -5.31 -29.48 14.37
N THR A 320 -4.15 -30.12 14.55
CA THR A 320 -3.25 -29.93 15.69
C THR A 320 -2.72 -28.49 15.81
N ALA A 321 -3.06 -27.60 14.86
CA ALA A 321 -2.60 -26.21 14.73
C ALA A 321 -3.67 -25.13 15.03
N GLY A 322 -4.64 -25.42 15.90
CA GLY A 322 -5.49 -24.41 16.54
C GLY A 322 -6.79 -24.04 15.82
N ALA A 323 -7.66 -23.31 16.53
CA ALA A 323 -9.00 -22.86 16.14
C ALA A 323 -8.95 -21.55 15.28
N GLY A 324 -10.06 -20.86 15.02
CA GLY A 324 -10.04 -19.60 14.23
C GLY A 324 -10.29 -19.80 12.74
N ALA A 325 -11.53 -19.74 12.26
CA ALA A 325 -11.82 -19.93 10.84
C ALA A 325 -11.46 -18.69 9.99
N GLY A 326 -11.72 -17.48 10.48
CA GLY A 326 -11.19 -16.27 9.86
C GLY A 326 -9.71 -16.13 10.13
N ILE A 327 -9.37 -15.89 11.39
CA ILE A 327 -7.99 -15.60 11.84
C ILE A 327 -7.62 -16.48 13.04
N PHE A 328 -6.46 -17.10 12.96
CA PHE A 328 -5.78 -17.70 14.10
C PHE A 328 -4.59 -16.82 14.48
N ASN A 329 -4.62 -16.20 15.67
CA ASN A 329 -3.56 -15.31 16.13
C ASN A 329 -2.79 -15.90 17.30
N THR A 330 -1.47 -15.96 17.12
CA THR A 330 -0.48 -16.29 18.16
C THR A 330 0.59 -15.20 18.33
N GLY A 331 0.54 -14.14 17.52
CA GLY A 331 1.41 -12.98 17.56
C GLY A 331 0.68 -11.72 18.01
N HIS A 332 1.02 -10.58 17.42
CA HIS A 332 0.40 -9.30 17.69
C HIS A 332 -0.39 -8.86 16.46
N LEU A 333 -1.70 -8.73 16.59
CA LEU A 333 -2.60 -8.36 15.50
C LEU A 333 -3.33 -7.07 15.82
N THR A 334 -3.23 -6.09 14.93
CA THR A 334 -4.03 -4.88 14.94
C THR A 334 -4.92 -4.83 13.70
N LEU A 335 -6.22 -4.75 13.91
CA LEU A 335 -7.23 -4.50 12.88
C LEU A 335 -7.71 -3.06 13.04
N THR A 336 -7.56 -2.26 11.99
CA THR A 336 -8.13 -0.91 11.89
C THR A 336 -9.11 -0.87 10.72
N ARG A 337 -10.30 -0.29 10.92
CA ARG A 337 -11.31 -0.13 9.86
C ARG A 337 -11.59 -1.40 9.06
N SER A 338 -11.44 -2.56 9.70
CA SER A 338 -11.46 -3.87 9.05
C SER A 338 -12.62 -4.71 9.59
N THR A 339 -13.09 -5.65 8.78
CA THR A 339 -14.22 -6.52 9.12
C THR A 339 -13.84 -7.98 8.97
N VAL A 340 -14.01 -8.78 10.02
CA VAL A 340 -13.91 -10.24 9.96
C VAL A 340 -15.31 -10.82 9.94
N ALA A 341 -15.74 -11.36 8.79
CA ALA A 341 -17.15 -11.72 8.59
C ALA A 341 -17.41 -13.02 7.83
N GLY A 342 -18.52 -13.69 8.19
CA GLY A 342 -18.99 -14.89 7.49
C GLY A 342 -18.04 -16.09 7.59
N ASN A 343 -17.22 -16.15 8.63
CA ASN A 343 -16.29 -17.26 8.86
C ASN A 343 -16.94 -18.34 9.73
N THR A 344 -16.69 -19.62 9.44
CA THR A 344 -17.35 -20.75 10.11
C THR A 344 -16.36 -21.81 10.61
N ALA A 345 -16.36 -22.04 11.92
CA ALA A 345 -15.61 -23.09 12.60
C ALA A 345 -16.56 -24.18 13.12
N VAL A 346 -16.84 -25.21 12.32
CA VAL A 346 -17.89 -26.22 12.60
C VAL A 346 -17.58 -27.06 13.85
N ALA A 347 -16.32 -27.41 14.04
CA ALA A 347 -15.85 -28.29 15.11
C ALA A 347 -14.80 -27.63 16.03
N ASN A 348 -14.72 -26.30 15.99
CA ASN A 348 -13.64 -25.54 16.61
C ASN A 348 -14.15 -24.21 17.18
N ASN A 349 -13.30 -23.55 17.96
CA ASN A 349 -13.58 -22.26 18.59
C ASN A 349 -13.18 -21.08 17.68
N GLY A 350 -13.71 -19.89 17.95
CA GLY A 350 -13.34 -18.66 17.24
C GLY A 350 -13.77 -18.67 15.78
N GLY A 351 -15.03 -18.33 15.49
CA GLY A 351 -15.53 -18.33 14.12
C GLY A 351 -14.80 -17.26 13.32
N GLY A 352 -14.85 -16.02 13.82
CA GLY A 352 -14.07 -14.92 13.30
C GLY A 352 -12.60 -15.06 13.67
N ILE A 353 -12.28 -14.92 14.96
CA ILE A 353 -10.90 -14.90 15.46
C ILE A 353 -10.73 -15.86 16.63
N TYR A 354 -9.64 -16.62 16.62
CA TYR A 354 -9.12 -17.31 17.79
C TYR A 354 -7.76 -16.72 18.20
N GLN A 355 -7.66 -16.28 19.45
CA GLN A 355 -6.47 -15.68 20.05
C GLN A 355 -5.87 -16.64 21.08
N THR A 356 -4.58 -16.94 20.97
CA THR A 356 -3.82 -17.63 22.04
C THR A 356 -2.35 -17.20 22.05
N GLY A 357 -1.59 -17.63 23.06
CA GLY A 357 -0.24 -17.16 23.36
C GLY A 357 -0.22 -16.13 24.48
N VAL A 358 0.66 -16.32 25.47
CA VAL A 358 0.69 -15.48 26.68
C VAL A 358 1.05 -14.03 26.37
N THR A 359 1.92 -13.81 25.39
CA THR A 359 2.32 -12.47 24.94
C THR A 359 1.49 -11.96 23.76
N ALA A 360 0.61 -12.80 23.17
CA ALA A 360 -0.15 -12.42 21.99
C ALA A 360 -1.12 -11.27 22.30
N THR A 361 -1.26 -10.33 21.38
CA THR A 361 -2.18 -9.20 21.50
C THR A 361 -3.10 -9.11 20.29
N LEU A 362 -4.34 -8.70 20.53
CA LEU A 362 -5.35 -8.43 19.51
C LEU A 362 -5.93 -7.05 19.78
N LYS A 363 -5.93 -6.19 18.76
CA LYS A 363 -6.58 -4.89 18.81
C LYS A 363 -7.58 -4.78 17.67
N LEU A 364 -8.84 -4.53 18.00
CA LEU A 364 -9.88 -4.14 17.06
C LEU A 364 -10.18 -2.67 17.30
N LEU A 365 -9.75 -1.84 16.36
CA LEU A 365 -9.90 -0.39 16.39
C LEU A 365 -10.82 -0.01 15.23
N ASP A 366 -11.99 0.56 15.52
CA ASP A 366 -12.96 0.94 14.47
C ASP A 366 -13.30 -0.23 13.53
N SER A 367 -13.31 -1.45 14.09
CA SER A 367 -13.33 -2.71 13.33
C SER A 367 -14.47 -3.60 13.80
N ALA A 368 -14.84 -4.58 12.98
CA ALA A 368 -16.02 -5.40 13.21
C ALA A 368 -15.78 -6.91 13.10
N LEU A 369 -16.48 -7.69 13.93
CA LEU A 369 -16.62 -9.14 13.87
C LEU A 369 -18.10 -9.46 13.60
N VAL A 370 -18.45 -9.87 12.38
CA VAL A 370 -19.84 -9.92 11.94
C VAL A 370 -20.24 -11.27 11.37
N GLY A 371 -21.31 -11.88 11.89
CA GLY A 371 -21.91 -13.04 11.23
C GLY A 371 -21.01 -14.27 11.17
N ASN A 372 -20.10 -14.43 12.14
CA ASN A 372 -19.22 -15.59 12.22
C ASN A 372 -19.86 -16.70 13.06
N THR A 373 -19.53 -17.95 12.75
CA THR A 373 -20.13 -19.14 13.38
C THR A 373 -19.05 -20.05 13.98
N ALA A 374 -19.24 -20.55 15.21
CA ALA A 374 -18.29 -21.46 15.85
C ALA A 374 -18.94 -22.42 16.87
N GLN A 375 -18.15 -23.31 17.48
CA GLN A 375 -18.59 -24.06 18.67
C GLN A 375 -18.50 -23.26 19.97
N GLN A 376 -17.62 -22.26 20.02
CA GLN A 376 -17.46 -21.30 21.13
C GLN A 376 -16.86 -20.01 20.58
N GLY A 377 -17.26 -18.84 21.10
CA GLY A 377 -16.73 -17.56 20.65
C GLY A 377 -17.02 -17.33 19.16
N GLY A 378 -18.30 -17.20 18.80
CA GLY A 378 -18.73 -17.06 17.41
C GLY A 378 -17.94 -15.97 16.68
N GLY A 379 -17.84 -14.78 17.28
CA GLY A 379 -17.01 -13.69 16.79
C GLY A 379 -15.55 -13.86 17.22
N LEU A 380 -15.30 -13.90 18.52
CA LEU A 380 -13.97 -13.93 19.12
C LEU A 380 -13.88 -14.99 20.23
N TYR A 381 -12.84 -15.80 20.17
CA TYR A 381 -12.43 -16.67 21.26
C TYR A 381 -11.03 -16.28 21.76
N VAL A 382 -10.92 -15.93 23.04
CA VAL A 382 -9.65 -15.58 23.68
C VAL A 382 -9.26 -16.67 24.66
N ASP A 383 -8.31 -17.50 24.24
CA ASP A 383 -7.73 -18.54 25.09
C ASP A 383 -6.65 -17.97 26.00
N ARG A 384 -5.71 -17.18 25.46
CA ARG A 384 -4.60 -16.55 26.22
C ARG A 384 -4.24 -15.20 25.62
N GLY A 385 -3.51 -14.40 26.40
CA GLY A 385 -3.02 -13.09 25.99
C GLY A 385 -4.02 -11.97 26.25
N ALA A 386 -3.88 -10.86 25.52
CA ALA A 386 -4.74 -9.69 25.69
C ALA A 386 -5.52 -9.36 24.41
N ALA A 387 -6.78 -8.99 24.55
CA ALA A 387 -7.60 -8.43 23.46
C ALA A 387 -8.21 -7.09 23.85
N THR A 388 -8.14 -6.10 22.96
CA THR A 388 -8.73 -4.78 23.13
C THR A 388 -9.66 -4.48 21.96
N LEU A 389 -10.91 -4.17 22.28
CA LEU A 389 -11.95 -3.77 21.36
C LEU A 389 -12.31 -2.32 21.71
N SER A 390 -12.04 -1.40 20.79
CA SER A 390 -12.26 0.04 20.96
C SER A 390 -13.02 0.57 19.76
N ASN A 391 -14.18 1.18 20.00
CA ASN A 391 -15.13 1.55 18.94
C ASN A 391 -15.37 0.38 17.97
N ALA A 392 -15.45 -0.83 18.51
CA ALA A 392 -15.55 -2.06 17.75
C ALA A 392 -16.98 -2.60 17.76
N VAL A 393 -17.35 -3.34 16.72
CA VAL A 393 -18.66 -3.98 16.61
C VAL A 393 -18.52 -5.49 16.56
N VAL A 394 -19.09 -6.21 17.52
CA VAL A 394 -19.21 -7.67 17.50
C VAL A 394 -20.67 -8.01 17.36
N SER A 395 -21.09 -8.37 16.14
CA SER A 395 -22.52 -8.52 15.84
C SER A 395 -22.90 -9.79 15.13
N THR A 396 -24.11 -10.28 15.44
CA THR A 396 -24.77 -11.38 14.74
C THR A 396 -23.93 -12.66 14.65
N ASN A 397 -23.00 -12.85 15.58
CA ASN A 397 -22.19 -14.06 15.62
C ASN A 397 -22.96 -15.19 16.32
N ILE A 398 -22.73 -16.40 15.86
CA ILE A 398 -23.52 -17.57 16.23
C ILE A 398 -22.60 -18.64 16.82
N VAL A 399 -23.03 -19.24 17.92
CA VAL A 399 -22.46 -20.49 18.42
C VAL A 399 -23.44 -21.63 18.20
N THR A 400 -22.99 -22.74 17.60
CA THR A 400 -23.84 -23.89 17.23
C THR A 400 -23.57 -25.16 18.04
N ASN A 401 -22.68 -25.12 19.03
CA ASN A 401 -22.40 -26.28 19.87
C ASN A 401 -23.64 -26.67 20.68
N THR A 402 -23.96 -27.96 20.70
CA THR A 402 -25.17 -28.47 21.36
C THR A 402 -24.91 -28.97 22.78
N VAL A 403 -23.65 -29.04 23.26
CA VAL A 403 -23.31 -29.68 24.55
C VAL A 403 -22.75 -28.69 25.58
N ALA A 404 -22.00 -27.67 25.15
CA ALA A 404 -21.41 -26.65 26.02
C ALA A 404 -21.03 -25.38 25.22
N ALA A 405 -22.05 -24.71 24.66
CA ALA A 405 -21.84 -23.49 23.88
C ALA A 405 -21.63 -22.27 24.78
N ILE A 406 -20.53 -21.54 24.54
CA ILE A 406 -20.22 -20.33 25.30
C ILE A 406 -19.85 -19.17 24.39
N GLY A 407 -20.28 -17.96 24.78
CA GLY A 407 -19.84 -16.71 24.16
C GLY A 407 -20.29 -16.57 22.72
N GLY A 408 -21.56 -16.25 22.48
CA GLY A 408 -22.09 -16.03 21.12
C GLY A 408 -21.25 -15.00 20.36
N GLY A 409 -20.96 -13.86 21.01
CA GLY A 409 -20.03 -12.85 20.51
C GLY A 409 -18.58 -13.14 20.90
N ILE A 410 -18.29 -13.05 22.20
CA ILE A 410 -16.94 -13.14 22.77
C ILE A 410 -16.90 -14.23 23.86
N ALA A 411 -15.91 -15.13 23.79
CA ALA A 411 -15.62 -16.11 24.82
C ALA A 411 -14.20 -15.94 25.36
N MET A 412 -14.03 -15.98 26.69
CA MET A 412 -12.74 -15.92 27.39
C MET A 412 -12.52 -17.21 28.18
N ASN A 413 -11.39 -17.89 27.98
CA ASN A 413 -11.15 -19.21 28.60
C ASN A 413 -9.90 -19.33 29.49
N GLY A 414 -8.73 -18.81 29.12
CA GLY A 414 -7.51 -19.08 29.89
C GLY A 414 -7.27 -18.12 31.05
N ALA A 415 -6.65 -18.65 32.12
CA ALA A 415 -6.18 -17.86 33.24
C ALA A 415 -5.15 -16.81 32.79
N GLY A 416 -5.23 -15.60 33.36
CA GLY A 416 -4.36 -14.47 33.00
C GLY A 416 -4.77 -13.72 31.73
N THR A 417 -5.80 -14.17 31.01
CA THR A 417 -6.36 -13.46 29.85
C THR A 417 -6.98 -12.13 30.27
N VAL A 418 -6.77 -11.08 29.48
CA VAL A 418 -7.43 -9.77 29.66
C VAL A 418 -8.19 -9.40 28.39
N VAL A 419 -9.48 -9.11 28.53
CA VAL A 419 -10.28 -8.55 27.44
C VAL A 419 -10.82 -7.19 27.86
N THR A 420 -10.58 -6.19 27.02
CA THR A 420 -11.10 -4.82 27.19
C THR A 420 -12.07 -4.51 26.07
N VAL A 421 -13.29 -4.09 26.43
CA VAL A 421 -14.33 -3.60 25.52
C VAL A 421 -14.65 -2.17 25.96
N THR A 422 -14.31 -1.21 25.11
CA THR A 422 -14.30 0.22 25.47
C THR A 422 -14.70 1.14 24.32
N ASN A 423 -14.81 2.44 24.60
CA ASN A 423 -15.01 3.52 23.62
C ASN A 423 -16.22 3.28 22.71
N ASN A 424 -17.41 3.16 23.29
CA ASN A 424 -18.67 2.93 22.59
C ASN A 424 -18.70 1.64 21.75
N SER A 425 -17.94 0.62 22.16
CA SER A 425 -18.00 -0.67 21.48
C SER A 425 -19.37 -1.33 21.65
N LEU A 426 -19.81 -2.04 20.62
CA LEU A 426 -21.11 -2.69 20.54
C LEU A 426 -20.94 -4.20 20.44
N VAL A 427 -21.55 -4.94 21.36
CA VAL A 427 -21.69 -6.40 21.28
C VAL A 427 -23.19 -6.69 21.14
N VAL A 428 -23.63 -6.95 19.90
CA VAL A 428 -25.05 -6.88 19.55
C VAL A 428 -25.58 -8.05 18.74
N GLY A 429 -26.75 -8.58 19.14
CA GLY A 429 -27.44 -9.60 18.33
C GLY A 429 -26.71 -10.93 18.24
N ASN A 430 -25.76 -11.20 19.14
CA ASN A 430 -25.01 -12.45 19.14
C ASN A 430 -25.83 -13.55 19.83
N ARG A 431 -25.70 -14.78 19.33
CA ARG A 431 -26.59 -15.87 19.72
C ARG A 431 -25.86 -17.17 19.99
N VAL A 432 -26.16 -17.77 21.13
CA VAL A 432 -25.89 -19.18 21.38
C VAL A 432 -27.10 -20.01 20.95
N VAL A 433 -26.91 -20.90 19.97
CA VAL A 433 -27.93 -21.78 19.41
C VAL A 433 -27.75 -23.18 20.00
N GLY A 434 -28.78 -23.68 20.68
CA GLY A 434 -28.82 -25.01 21.28
C GLY A 434 -29.58 -25.00 22.59
N SER A 435 -30.09 -26.15 23.03
CA SER A 435 -31.09 -26.24 24.10
C SER A 435 -30.62 -26.97 25.37
N THR A 436 -29.30 -26.99 25.64
CA THR A 436 -28.74 -27.68 26.81
C THR A 436 -28.37 -26.72 27.93
N SER A 437 -28.34 -27.23 29.17
CA SER A 437 -28.10 -26.50 30.42
C SER A 437 -26.64 -26.10 30.65
N ASN A 438 -25.88 -25.83 29.58
CA ASN A 438 -24.51 -25.31 29.65
C ASN A 438 -24.28 -24.24 28.58
N ASN A 439 -25.36 -23.64 28.07
CA ASN A 439 -25.33 -22.71 26.94
C ASN A 439 -25.44 -21.26 27.43
N LEU A 440 -24.28 -20.58 27.52
CA LEU A 440 -24.08 -19.41 28.38
C LEU A 440 -23.46 -18.23 27.62
N GLY A 441 -23.77 -17.00 28.03
CA GLY A 441 -23.08 -15.80 27.54
C GLY A 441 -23.37 -15.50 26.07
N GLY A 442 -24.56 -14.99 25.77
CA GLY A 442 -24.97 -14.67 24.39
C GLY A 442 -24.06 -13.61 23.77
N GLY A 443 -23.81 -12.52 24.50
CA GLY A 443 -22.86 -11.48 24.13
C GLY A 443 -21.44 -11.85 24.51
N ILE A 444 -21.15 -11.85 25.82
CA ILE A 444 -19.83 -12.13 26.38
C ILE A 444 -19.92 -13.26 27.42
N HIS A 445 -19.02 -14.23 27.32
CA HIS A 445 -18.81 -15.27 28.33
C HIS A 445 -17.40 -15.19 28.91
N VAL A 446 -17.28 -15.04 30.23
CA VAL A 446 -16.02 -15.04 30.96
C VAL A 446 -15.90 -16.33 31.76
N GLN A 447 -15.20 -17.32 31.21
CA GLN A 447 -14.91 -18.56 31.94
C GLN A 447 -13.76 -18.37 32.92
N ASN A 448 -12.69 -17.67 32.49
CA ASN A 448 -11.58 -17.22 33.33
C ASN A 448 -11.03 -15.88 32.80
N GLY A 449 -10.13 -15.27 33.58
CA GLY A 449 -9.43 -14.05 33.20
C GLY A 449 -10.11 -12.78 33.74
N THR A 450 -9.76 -11.63 33.15
CA THR A 450 -10.23 -10.32 33.57
C THR A 450 -10.93 -9.59 32.43
N LEU A 451 -12.15 -9.12 32.69
CA LEU A 451 -12.95 -8.35 31.74
C LEU A 451 -12.97 -6.88 32.17
N TRP A 452 -12.67 -5.99 31.22
CA TRP A 452 -12.86 -4.56 31.34
C TRP A 452 -13.98 -4.17 30.37
N LEU A 453 -15.17 -3.90 30.88
CA LEU A 453 -16.32 -3.42 30.13
C LEU A 453 -16.60 -1.98 30.55
N VAL A 454 -16.25 -1.04 29.68
CA VAL A 454 -16.25 0.39 29.98
C VAL A 454 -16.93 1.13 28.83
N ASP A 455 -17.82 2.08 29.12
CA ASP A 455 -18.44 2.97 28.11
C ASP A 455 -18.93 2.22 26.85
N SER A 456 -19.58 1.06 27.02
CA SER A 456 -19.92 0.16 25.90
C SER A 456 -21.32 -0.43 26.05
N THR A 457 -21.83 -1.05 24.98
CA THR A 457 -23.20 -1.60 24.96
C THR A 457 -23.24 -3.08 24.61
N LEU A 458 -23.93 -3.87 25.45
CA LEU A 458 -24.33 -5.25 25.21
C LEU A 458 -25.83 -5.28 24.90
N SER A 459 -26.20 -5.49 23.63
CA SER A 459 -27.60 -5.37 23.20
C SER A 459 -28.14 -6.58 22.46
N ALA A 460 -29.41 -6.94 22.67
CA ALA A 460 -30.13 -7.91 21.85
C ALA A 460 -29.44 -9.28 21.73
N ASN A 461 -28.58 -9.64 22.68
CA ASN A 461 -27.89 -10.92 22.66
C ASN A 461 -28.76 -12.01 23.30
N HIS A 462 -28.57 -13.24 22.85
CA HIS A 462 -29.37 -14.39 23.27
C HIS A 462 -28.47 -15.53 23.75
N ALA A 463 -28.63 -15.91 25.01
CA ALA A 463 -28.17 -17.19 25.54
C ALA A 463 -29.37 -18.12 25.70
N TYR A 464 -29.16 -19.43 25.66
CA TYR A 464 -30.23 -20.34 26.00
C TYR A 464 -30.47 -20.36 27.51
N GLU A 465 -29.41 -20.43 28.33
CA GLU A 465 -29.56 -20.64 29.77
C GLU A 465 -29.32 -19.36 30.59
N PHE A 466 -28.09 -18.85 30.63
CA PHE A 466 -27.73 -17.69 31.46
C PHE A 466 -26.91 -16.64 30.72
N GLY A 467 -27.04 -15.39 31.14
CA GLY A 467 -26.21 -14.28 30.68
C GLY A 467 -26.41 -14.00 29.20
N GLY A 468 -27.63 -13.61 28.81
CA GLY A 468 -27.92 -13.19 27.44
C GLY A 468 -26.92 -12.12 26.98
N GLY A 469 -26.72 -11.08 27.79
CA GLY A 469 -25.70 -10.06 27.58
C GLY A 469 -24.32 -10.51 28.04
N LEU A 470 -24.16 -10.75 29.34
CA LEU A 470 -22.89 -11.09 29.98
C LEU A 470 -23.03 -12.25 30.97
N TYR A 471 -22.12 -13.22 30.88
CA TYR A 471 -21.98 -14.29 31.86
C TYR A 471 -20.55 -14.30 32.43
N ILE A 472 -20.41 -14.31 33.76
CA ILE A 472 -19.13 -14.38 34.48
C ILE A 472 -19.10 -15.63 35.34
N GLN A 473 -18.20 -16.56 35.04
CA GLN A 473 -18.04 -17.81 35.77
C GLN A 473 -16.89 -17.80 36.77
N ALA A 474 -15.78 -17.13 36.43
CA ALA A 474 -14.62 -16.99 37.30
C ALA A 474 -13.80 -15.76 36.91
N GLY A 475 -12.79 -15.47 37.73
CA GLY A 475 -12.05 -14.21 37.71
C GLY A 475 -12.38 -13.39 38.96
N ALA A 476 -11.42 -12.58 39.40
CA ALA A 476 -11.52 -11.86 40.69
C ALA A 476 -11.41 -10.33 40.55
N SER A 477 -11.15 -9.81 39.35
CA SER A 477 -10.76 -8.39 39.16
C SER A 477 -11.44 -7.71 37.97
N HIS A 478 -12.70 -8.04 37.69
CA HIS A 478 -13.45 -7.42 36.59
C HIS A 478 -13.70 -5.92 36.84
N VAL A 479 -13.59 -5.11 35.80
CA VAL A 479 -13.95 -3.68 35.81
C VAL A 479 -15.15 -3.51 34.89
N ILE A 480 -16.33 -3.28 35.47
CA ILE A 480 -17.59 -3.16 34.73
C ILE A 480 -18.23 -1.84 35.11
N THR A 481 -18.16 -0.86 34.21
CA THR A 481 -18.56 0.51 34.52
C THR A 481 -19.10 1.29 33.33
N HIS A 482 -20.00 2.25 33.59
CA HIS A 482 -20.56 3.20 32.61
C HIS A 482 -21.09 2.56 31.32
N SER A 483 -21.52 1.31 31.40
CA SER A 483 -21.93 0.52 30.24
C SER A 483 -23.41 0.18 30.29
N VAL A 484 -23.95 -0.17 29.13
CA VAL A 484 -25.36 -0.45 28.92
C VAL A 484 -25.57 -1.93 28.60
N ILE A 485 -26.50 -2.58 29.29
CA ILE A 485 -26.94 -3.96 29.01
C ILE A 485 -28.43 -3.92 28.72
N VAL A 486 -28.81 -4.13 27.45
CA VAL A 486 -30.18 -3.87 26.99
C VAL A 486 -30.77 -4.96 26.10
N SER A 487 -32.05 -5.25 26.27
CA SER A 487 -32.82 -6.13 25.36
C SER A 487 -32.22 -7.53 25.18
N ASN A 488 -31.41 -7.99 26.13
CA ASN A 488 -30.84 -9.32 26.09
C ASN A 488 -31.85 -10.34 26.59
N THR A 489 -31.73 -11.57 26.11
CA THR A 489 -32.66 -12.66 26.44
C THR A 489 -31.89 -13.91 26.86
N ALA A 490 -32.39 -14.59 27.88
CA ALA A 490 -31.93 -15.90 28.30
C ALA A 490 -33.05 -16.63 29.06
N ARG A 491 -32.86 -17.89 29.44
CA ARG A 491 -33.78 -18.54 30.38
C ARG A 491 -33.79 -17.82 31.74
N ALA A 492 -32.62 -17.46 32.27
CA ALA A 492 -32.45 -16.69 33.50
C ALA A 492 -31.24 -15.76 33.42
N GLY A 493 -31.19 -14.70 34.23
CA GLY A 493 -30.08 -13.74 34.22
C GLY A 493 -29.81 -13.15 32.85
N ALA A 494 -30.85 -12.64 32.19
CA ALA A 494 -30.79 -12.30 30.76
C ALA A 494 -29.84 -11.14 30.46
N GLY A 495 -29.77 -10.13 31.31
CA GLY A 495 -28.78 -9.06 31.18
C GLY A 495 -27.38 -9.53 31.57
N LEU A 496 -27.17 -9.72 32.88
CA LEU A 496 -25.91 -10.12 33.48
C LEU A 496 -26.12 -11.30 34.43
N THR A 497 -25.27 -12.31 34.31
CA THR A 497 -25.15 -13.38 35.30
C THR A 497 -23.73 -13.43 35.84
N THR A 498 -23.58 -13.52 37.16
CA THR A 498 -22.32 -13.90 37.80
C THR A 498 -22.50 -15.14 38.67
N ARG A 499 -21.62 -16.12 38.45
CA ARG A 499 -21.43 -17.33 39.23
C ARG A 499 -19.98 -17.49 39.69
N ALA A 500 -19.25 -16.38 39.71
CA ALA A 500 -17.87 -16.35 40.15
C ALA A 500 -17.76 -16.79 41.62
N THR A 501 -16.59 -17.31 41.99
CA THR A 501 -16.27 -17.57 43.40
C THR A 501 -15.96 -16.28 44.17
N ALA A 502 -15.54 -15.23 43.47
CA ALA A 502 -15.22 -13.93 44.04
C ALA A 502 -16.42 -12.96 43.96
N PRO A 503 -16.52 -11.98 44.88
CA PRO A 503 -17.50 -10.91 44.80
C PRO A 503 -17.39 -10.12 43.49
N LEU A 504 -18.53 -9.64 42.99
CA LEU A 504 -18.59 -8.74 41.85
C LEU A 504 -18.99 -7.34 42.28
N THR A 505 -18.28 -6.33 41.80
CA THR A 505 -18.70 -4.93 41.92
C THR A 505 -18.92 -4.33 40.53
N ILE A 506 -20.06 -3.65 40.34
CA ILE A 506 -20.38 -2.92 39.11
C ILE A 506 -20.70 -1.45 39.44
N TYR A 507 -20.28 -0.54 38.56
CA TYR A 507 -20.39 0.91 38.78
C TYR A 507 -21.17 1.59 37.66
N ASN A 508 -22.12 2.46 37.98
CA ASN A 508 -22.82 3.32 37.01
C ASN A 508 -23.34 2.57 35.76
N MET A 509 -23.83 1.35 35.95
CA MET A 509 -24.37 0.52 34.87
C MET A 509 -25.83 0.88 34.58
N THR A 510 -26.22 0.82 33.31
CA THR A 510 -27.63 0.92 32.91
C THR A 510 -28.10 -0.42 32.34
N ILE A 511 -28.95 -1.13 33.07
CA ILE A 511 -29.39 -2.50 32.73
C ILE A 511 -30.90 -2.49 32.53
N TYR A 512 -31.37 -2.61 31.29
CA TYR A 512 -32.79 -2.44 31.02
C TYR A 512 -33.39 -3.27 29.90
N SER A 513 -34.70 -3.49 29.97
CA SER A 513 -35.45 -4.26 28.95
C SER A 513 -34.90 -5.66 28.68
N ASN A 514 -34.15 -6.24 29.62
CA ASN A 514 -33.66 -7.61 29.50
C ASN A 514 -34.73 -8.59 30.00
N ALA A 515 -34.86 -9.73 29.33
CA ALA A 515 -35.96 -10.67 29.57
C ALA A 515 -35.47 -12.10 29.85
N ALA A 516 -35.71 -12.57 31.07
CA ALA A 516 -35.61 -13.97 31.45
C ALA A 516 -36.91 -14.70 31.03
N LEU A 517 -36.81 -15.60 30.06
CA LEU A 517 -37.95 -16.22 29.39
C LEU A 517 -38.59 -17.37 30.19
N ASP A 518 -37.82 -18.04 31.04
CA ASP A 518 -38.27 -19.18 31.83
C ASP A 518 -37.41 -19.35 33.11
N GLY A 519 -37.31 -18.26 33.89
CA GLY A 519 -36.44 -18.21 35.05
C GLY A 519 -36.43 -16.85 35.75
N SER A 520 -35.45 -16.68 36.65
CA SER A 520 -35.25 -15.48 37.47
C SER A 520 -34.32 -14.47 36.78
N ALA A 521 -34.29 -13.23 37.27
CA ALA A 521 -33.36 -12.18 36.82
C ALA A 521 -33.49 -11.79 35.35
N GLY A 522 -34.40 -10.89 35.03
CA GLY A 522 -34.34 -10.20 33.74
C GLY A 522 -33.05 -9.40 33.63
N GLY A 523 -32.75 -8.59 34.64
CA GLY A 523 -31.55 -7.74 34.71
C GLY A 523 -30.29 -8.49 35.15
N VAL A 524 -30.15 -8.72 36.45
CA VAL A 524 -28.93 -9.25 37.08
C VAL A 524 -29.21 -10.50 37.91
N PHE A 525 -28.50 -11.58 37.65
CA PHE A 525 -28.45 -12.77 38.49
C PHE A 525 -27.07 -12.87 39.15
N ALA A 526 -27.01 -12.96 40.47
CA ALA A 526 -25.75 -13.09 41.20
C ALA A 526 -25.78 -14.19 42.24
N ASP A 527 -24.89 -15.18 42.06
CA ASP A 527 -24.59 -16.17 43.08
C ASP A 527 -23.57 -15.71 44.14
N PRO A 528 -22.42 -15.11 43.79
CA PRO A 528 -21.53 -14.49 44.76
C PRO A 528 -22.09 -13.17 45.31
N PRO A 529 -21.47 -12.60 46.36
CA PRO A 529 -21.77 -11.25 46.80
C PRO A 529 -21.68 -10.23 45.66
N LEU A 530 -22.70 -9.38 45.55
CA LEU A 530 -22.84 -8.38 44.51
C LEU A 530 -22.89 -6.98 45.13
N THR A 531 -22.05 -6.09 44.64
CA THR A 531 -22.09 -4.66 44.95
C THR A 531 -22.44 -3.86 43.70
N ILE A 532 -23.48 -3.03 43.79
CA ILE A 532 -23.91 -2.13 42.71
C ILE A 532 -23.82 -0.69 43.23
N VAL A 533 -23.03 0.13 42.56
CA VAL A 533 -22.83 1.54 42.93
C VAL A 533 -23.25 2.44 41.79
N GLY A 534 -24.31 3.21 41.98
CA GLY A 534 -24.86 4.09 40.96
C GLY A 534 -25.56 3.36 39.81
N GLY A 535 -26.10 4.14 38.88
CA GLY A 535 -26.76 3.61 37.68
C GLY A 535 -28.23 3.25 37.87
N ALA A 536 -28.77 2.52 36.90
CA ALA A 536 -30.20 2.20 36.82
C ALA A 536 -30.46 0.77 36.32
N ILE A 537 -31.42 0.10 36.94
CA ILE A 537 -31.90 -1.23 36.56
C ILE A 537 -33.40 -1.13 36.33
N TYR A 538 -33.85 -1.13 35.08
CA TYR A 538 -35.25 -0.84 34.79
C TYR A 538 -35.90 -1.63 33.67
N SER A 539 -37.22 -1.79 33.73
CA SER A 539 -38.01 -2.48 32.69
C SER A 539 -37.52 -3.89 32.36
N ASN A 540 -36.81 -4.55 33.29
CA ASN A 540 -36.39 -5.93 33.09
C ASN A 540 -37.51 -6.87 33.51
N THR A 541 -37.64 -8.00 32.81
CA THR A 541 -38.74 -8.95 33.01
C THR A 541 -38.23 -10.34 33.33
N SER A 542 -38.86 -11.03 34.27
CA SER A 542 -38.59 -12.46 34.54
C SER A 542 -39.89 -13.24 34.78
N THR A 543 -39.87 -14.56 34.63
CA THR A 543 -41.05 -15.40 34.91
C THR A 543 -41.06 -15.96 36.32
N SER A 544 -39.93 -15.91 37.04
CA SER A 544 -39.80 -16.36 38.42
C SER A 544 -39.61 -15.17 39.38
N GLY A 545 -38.47 -15.09 40.08
CA GLY A 545 -38.11 -14.00 40.98
C GLY A 545 -37.15 -12.99 40.37
N GLY A 546 -36.99 -11.83 41.01
CA GLY A 546 -35.98 -10.84 40.64
C GLY A 546 -36.16 -10.30 39.23
N GLY A 547 -37.17 -9.48 38.93
CA GLY A 547 -37.29 -8.89 37.59
C GLY A 547 -36.04 -8.08 37.23
N GLY A 548 -35.64 -7.18 38.15
CA GLY A 548 -34.39 -6.42 38.09
C GLY A 548 -33.18 -7.22 38.56
N VAL A 549 -33.12 -7.57 39.85
CA VAL A 549 -31.97 -8.29 40.44
C VAL A 549 -32.45 -9.53 41.20
N TYR A 550 -31.74 -10.64 41.03
CA TYR A 550 -31.85 -11.83 41.85
C TYR A 550 -30.48 -12.14 42.46
N ALA A 551 -30.33 -11.93 43.77
CA ALA A 551 -29.09 -12.15 44.50
C ALA A 551 -29.24 -13.32 45.48
N THR A 552 -28.42 -14.36 45.32
CA THR A 552 -28.34 -15.45 46.31
C THR A 552 -27.28 -15.21 47.37
N GLY A 553 -26.18 -14.53 47.01
CA GLY A 553 -25.19 -13.98 47.94
C GLY A 553 -25.57 -12.60 48.47
N ASP A 554 -24.70 -12.04 49.34
CA ASP A 554 -24.91 -10.73 49.94
C ASP A 554 -25.03 -9.63 48.87
N LEU A 555 -26.02 -8.76 49.02
CA LEU A 555 -26.31 -7.67 48.12
C LEU A 555 -26.00 -6.33 48.78
N THR A 556 -25.17 -5.51 48.13
CA THR A 556 -24.97 -4.11 48.48
C THR A 556 -25.39 -3.22 47.32
N MET A 557 -26.27 -2.25 47.57
CA MET A 557 -26.69 -1.27 46.56
C MET A 557 -26.54 0.14 47.12
N THR A 558 -25.88 1.03 46.38
CA THR A 558 -25.72 2.43 46.77
C THR A 558 -26.07 3.35 45.61
N ASN A 559 -27.00 4.29 45.84
CA ASN A 559 -27.43 5.28 44.83
C ASN A 559 -27.95 4.67 43.53
N VAL A 560 -28.68 3.55 43.60
CA VAL A 560 -29.20 2.84 42.41
C VAL A 560 -30.69 3.13 42.23
N THR A 561 -31.11 3.36 40.99
CA THR A 561 -32.54 3.39 40.62
C THR A 561 -32.99 2.02 40.10
N VAL A 562 -33.98 1.41 40.73
CA VAL A 562 -34.60 0.14 40.33
C VAL A 562 -36.05 0.41 39.93
N ALA A 563 -36.33 0.50 38.63
CA ALA A 563 -37.62 1.05 38.15
C ALA A 563 -38.38 0.14 37.18
N GLY A 564 -39.69 0.02 37.30
CA GLY A 564 -40.52 -0.58 36.25
C GLY A 564 -40.19 -2.05 35.92
N ASN A 565 -39.45 -2.76 36.78
CA ASN A 565 -39.13 -4.17 36.55
C ASN A 565 -40.35 -5.03 36.89
N SER A 566 -40.52 -6.15 36.20
CA SER A 566 -41.68 -7.01 36.41
C SER A 566 -41.34 -8.49 36.49
N ASN A 567 -42.09 -9.23 37.30
CA ASN A 567 -42.06 -10.69 37.26
C ASN A 567 -43.41 -11.31 37.63
N LEU A 568 -43.47 -12.64 37.74
CA LEU A 568 -44.69 -13.34 38.19
C LEU A 568 -44.76 -13.52 39.71
N TRP A 569 -43.63 -13.69 40.42
CA TRP A 569 -43.67 -14.18 41.81
C TRP A 569 -43.10 -13.21 42.84
N TYR A 570 -41.79 -13.17 43.06
CA TYR A 570 -41.22 -12.48 44.23
C TYR A 570 -40.16 -11.48 43.80
N GLY A 571 -40.17 -10.27 44.37
CA GLY A 571 -39.06 -9.33 44.17
C GLY A 571 -38.96 -8.80 42.74
N ALA A 572 -39.99 -8.12 42.22
CA ALA A 572 -39.94 -7.62 40.84
C ALA A 572 -38.77 -6.66 40.61
N GLY A 573 -38.49 -5.76 41.56
CA GLY A 573 -37.26 -4.97 41.58
C GLY A 573 -36.06 -5.82 41.98
N VAL A 574 -36.03 -6.25 43.24
CA VAL A 574 -34.94 -7.06 43.81
C VAL A 574 -35.50 -8.25 44.59
N PHE A 575 -34.91 -9.42 44.36
CA PHE A 575 -35.03 -10.59 45.21
C PHE A 575 -33.66 -10.86 45.85
N ALA A 576 -33.61 -10.92 47.19
CA ALA A 576 -32.38 -11.19 47.94
C ALA A 576 -32.58 -12.35 48.93
N ASN A 577 -31.66 -13.32 48.87
CA ASN A 577 -31.69 -14.55 49.66
C ASN A 577 -30.61 -14.59 50.77
N ALA A 578 -29.85 -13.52 50.94
CA ALA A 578 -28.82 -13.38 51.97
C ALA A 578 -28.92 -11.97 52.57
N ASN A 579 -27.83 -11.40 53.09
CA ASN A 579 -27.88 -10.04 53.63
C ASN A 579 -28.08 -9.02 52.50
N ALA A 580 -28.86 -7.97 52.77
CA ALA A 580 -29.03 -6.85 51.85
C ALA A 580 -28.75 -5.53 52.58
N THR A 581 -27.79 -4.77 52.07
CA THR A 581 -27.48 -3.41 52.54
C THR A 581 -27.73 -2.42 51.41
N ILE A 582 -28.76 -1.58 51.56
CA ILE A 582 -29.19 -0.66 50.51
C ILE A 582 -29.18 0.77 51.06
N SER A 583 -28.48 1.66 50.35
CA SER A 583 -28.32 3.06 50.73
C SER A 583 -28.63 4.01 49.57
N GLY A 584 -29.34 5.10 49.84
CA GLY A 584 -29.58 6.19 48.86
C GLY A 584 -30.29 5.74 47.57
N SER A 585 -30.95 4.59 47.59
CA SER A 585 -31.48 3.94 46.38
C SER A 585 -32.99 4.11 46.26
N ARG A 586 -33.53 3.99 45.04
CA ARG A 586 -34.94 4.22 44.74
C ARG A 586 -35.55 3.05 43.99
N PHE A 587 -36.65 2.51 44.51
CA PHE A 587 -37.44 1.42 43.94
C PHE A 587 -38.79 1.96 43.48
N GLU A 588 -39.00 2.04 42.17
CA GLU A 588 -40.16 2.72 41.59
C GLU A 588 -40.92 1.83 40.60
N ASP A 589 -42.25 1.79 40.67
CA ASP A 589 -43.11 1.14 39.65
C ASP A 589 -42.78 -0.33 39.34
N ASN A 590 -42.13 -1.06 40.25
CA ASN A 590 -41.85 -2.48 40.06
C ASN A 590 -43.14 -3.29 40.30
N ARG A 591 -43.37 -4.33 39.50
CA ARG A 591 -44.65 -5.05 39.46
C ARG A 591 -44.50 -6.56 39.49
N ASN A 592 -45.06 -7.23 40.48
CA ASN A 592 -45.36 -8.66 40.37
C ASN A 592 -46.75 -8.86 39.75
N THR A 593 -46.90 -9.85 38.88
CA THR A 593 -48.13 -10.04 38.10
C THR A 593 -48.80 -11.40 38.31
N GLY A 594 -48.12 -12.39 38.89
CA GLY A 594 -48.71 -13.67 39.28
C GLY A 594 -49.52 -13.58 40.57
N GLY A 595 -50.43 -14.52 40.78
CA GLY A 595 -51.30 -14.55 41.97
C GLY A 595 -50.54 -14.95 43.24
N GLY A 596 -50.78 -14.22 44.34
CA GLY A 596 -50.09 -14.45 45.62
C GLY A 596 -48.62 -14.01 45.61
N SER A 597 -48.26 -13.11 44.71
CA SER A 597 -46.90 -12.56 44.61
C SER A 597 -46.59 -11.56 45.72
N GLU A 598 -45.32 -11.44 46.08
CA GLU A 598 -44.90 -10.59 47.20
C GLU A 598 -43.63 -9.76 46.91
N GLY A 599 -43.53 -8.61 47.59
CA GLY A 599 -42.33 -7.78 47.66
C GLY A 599 -41.94 -7.16 46.32
N ALA A 600 -42.83 -6.40 45.68
CA ALA A 600 -42.61 -5.91 44.32
C ALA A 600 -41.37 -5.04 44.18
N GLY A 601 -41.11 -4.15 45.14
CA GLY A 601 -39.86 -3.39 45.16
C GLY A 601 -38.68 -4.26 45.57
N LEU A 602 -38.77 -4.87 46.75
CA LEU A 602 -37.74 -5.72 47.35
C LEU A 602 -38.41 -6.88 48.08
N TYR A 603 -37.95 -8.09 47.81
CA TYR A 603 -38.31 -9.29 48.56
C TYR A 603 -37.07 -9.89 49.23
N MET A 604 -37.18 -10.16 50.53
CA MET A 604 -36.15 -10.81 51.35
C MET A 604 -36.66 -12.17 51.83
N VAL A 605 -35.85 -13.22 51.72
CA VAL A 605 -36.21 -14.52 52.30
C VAL A 605 -36.02 -14.48 53.81
N ALA A 606 -37.14 -14.50 54.55
CA ALA A 606 -37.23 -14.18 55.98
C ALA A 606 -36.33 -15.00 56.94
N SER A 607 -35.82 -16.16 56.52
CA SER A 607 -34.99 -17.04 57.35
C SER A 607 -33.48 -16.96 57.07
N THR A 608 -33.02 -16.06 56.19
CA THR A 608 -31.69 -16.19 55.56
C THR A 608 -30.74 -15.00 55.68
N GLY A 609 -31.18 -13.80 56.05
CA GLY A 609 -30.28 -12.64 56.12
C GLY A 609 -30.84 -11.38 56.77
N LEU A 610 -29.93 -10.46 57.10
CA LEU A 610 -30.21 -9.13 57.66
C LEU A 610 -30.51 -8.13 56.53
N LEU A 611 -31.55 -7.32 56.71
CA LEU A 611 -31.86 -6.19 55.84
C LEU A 611 -31.46 -4.87 56.52
N THR A 612 -30.64 -4.07 55.86
CA THR A 612 -30.29 -2.70 56.26
C THR A 612 -30.68 -1.73 55.16
N LEU A 613 -31.53 -0.75 55.50
CA LEU A 613 -31.97 0.30 54.59
C LEU A 613 -31.60 1.68 55.15
N VAL A 614 -30.92 2.48 54.35
CA VAL A 614 -30.56 3.88 54.68
C VAL A 614 -30.99 4.76 53.52
N ASP A 615 -31.72 5.84 53.78
CA ASP A 615 -32.15 6.81 52.75
C ASP A 615 -32.74 6.18 51.48
N THR A 616 -33.48 5.09 51.64
CA THR A 616 -34.00 4.27 50.53
C THR A 616 -35.50 4.50 50.35
N GLN A 617 -35.94 4.68 49.11
CA GLN A 617 -37.31 5.02 48.76
C GLN A 617 -38.01 3.88 48.02
N PHE A 618 -39.26 3.61 48.37
CA PHE A 618 -40.16 2.69 47.65
C PHE A 618 -41.40 3.46 47.19
N ILE A 619 -41.60 3.55 45.88
CA ILE A 619 -42.62 4.40 45.24
C ILE A 619 -43.43 3.55 44.27
N SER A 620 -44.75 3.49 44.44
CA SER A 620 -45.68 2.88 43.46
C SER A 620 -45.39 1.42 43.06
N ASN A 621 -44.70 0.64 43.90
CA ASN A 621 -44.48 -0.78 43.64
C ASN A 621 -45.76 -1.59 43.91
N THR A 622 -46.07 -2.59 43.07
CA THR A 622 -47.35 -3.32 43.10
C THR A 622 -47.15 -4.83 43.10
N ALA A 623 -47.68 -5.53 44.10
CA ALA A 623 -47.77 -6.99 44.18
C ALA A 623 -49.25 -7.42 44.31
N THR A 624 -49.59 -8.66 43.95
CA THR A 624 -50.97 -9.16 44.12
C THR A 624 -51.25 -9.74 45.51
N GLY A 625 -50.20 -10.06 46.27
CA GLY A 625 -50.23 -10.44 47.68
C GLY A 625 -49.68 -9.31 48.57
N PHE A 626 -48.67 -9.61 49.40
CA PHE A 626 -48.04 -8.63 50.29
C PHE A 626 -47.02 -7.75 49.53
N GLY A 627 -47.20 -6.43 49.63
CA GLY A 627 -46.43 -5.42 48.90
C GLY A 627 -44.96 -5.33 49.26
#